data_AF-A0AAV7H154-F1
#
_entry.id   AF-A0AAV7H154-F1
#
_cell.length_a   1.000
_cell.length_b   1.000
_cell.length_c   1.000
_cell.angle_alpha   90.00
_cell.angle_beta   90.00
_cell.angle_gamma   90.00
#
_symmetry.space_group_name_H-M   'P 1'
#
loop_
_entity.id
_entity.type
_entity.pdbx_description
1 polymer ?
#
loop_
_entity_poly.entity_id
_entity_poly.type
_entity_poly.pdbx_seq_one_letter_code
_entity_poly.pdbx_strand_id
1 'polypeptide(L)'
;MQKDFCWLPQHNDRIRKNFEKRSSNRMRDMFTDLRKSGQRPLWMAESVWAELSAAWSSPDYSRKRDQNRQNRASDVGGLGSSLHTGGSVPHTKHRRCLEEYTRIRESQTAAGEDSSGGSTEYSDYRTWS
;
A
#
# COMPACT_ATOMS: atom_id res chain seq x y z
N MET A 1 -6.86 -39.82 -22.27
CA MET A 1 -7.34 -38.44 -22.49
C MET A 1 -6.50 -37.50 -21.64
N GLN A 2 -5.73 -36.60 -22.25
CA GLN A 2 -5.12 -35.48 -21.51
C GLN A 2 -6.21 -34.43 -21.25
N LYS A 3 -6.25 -33.88 -20.04
CA LYS A 3 -7.13 -32.77 -19.69
C LYS A 3 -6.35 -31.49 -19.90
N ASP A 4 -6.82 -30.66 -20.81
CA ASP A 4 -6.28 -29.33 -21.01
C ASP A 4 -6.96 -28.38 -20.02
N PHE A 5 -6.14 -27.73 -19.19
CA PHE A 5 -6.60 -26.74 -18.22
C PHE A 5 -6.30 -25.35 -18.76
N CYS A 6 -7.34 -24.66 -19.22
CA CYS A 6 -7.27 -23.26 -19.61
C CYS A 6 -8.21 -22.45 -18.71
N TRP A 7 -7.79 -21.25 -18.31
CA TRP A 7 -8.71 -20.31 -17.67
C TRP A 7 -9.56 -19.60 -18.74
N LEU A 8 -10.74 -19.13 -18.32
CA LEU A 8 -11.65 -18.41 -19.20
C LEU A 8 -11.06 -17.04 -19.59
N PRO A 9 -11.23 -16.56 -20.85
CA PRO A 9 -10.68 -15.27 -21.30
C PRO A 9 -11.10 -14.08 -20.45
N GLN A 10 -12.30 -14.13 -19.85
CA GLN A 10 -12.81 -13.12 -18.92
C GLN A 10 -11.94 -12.91 -17.66
N HIS A 11 -11.03 -13.84 -17.36
CA HIS A 11 -10.09 -13.73 -16.24
C HIS A 11 -8.72 -13.20 -16.64
N ASN A 12 -8.45 -13.01 -17.93
CA ASN A 12 -7.13 -12.61 -18.44
C ASN A 12 -6.62 -11.34 -17.78
N ASP A 13 -7.45 -10.30 -17.69
CA ASP A 13 -7.04 -9.01 -17.12
C ASP A 13 -6.70 -9.14 -15.64
N ARG A 14 -7.52 -9.88 -14.88
CA ARG A 14 -7.28 -10.12 -13.46
C ARG A 14 -6.01 -10.95 -13.24
N ILE A 15 -5.79 -11.98 -14.05
CA ILE A 15 -4.61 -12.83 -13.97
C ILE A 15 -3.36 -12.03 -14.32
N ARG A 16 -3.40 -11.23 -15.39
CA ARG A 16 -2.31 -10.35 -15.81
C ARG A 16 -1.98 -9.32 -14.73
N LYS A 17 -2.98 -8.59 -14.21
CA LYS A 17 -2.80 -7.61 -13.12
C LYS A 17 -2.13 -8.25 -11.91
N ASN A 18 -2.55 -9.46 -11.53
CA ASN A 18 -1.95 -10.19 -10.42
C ASN A 18 -0.51 -10.63 -10.71
N PHE A 19 -0.25 -11.16 -11.90
CA PHE A 19 1.08 -11.58 -12.33
C PHE A 19 2.04 -10.40 -12.29
N GLU A 20 1.69 -9.28 -12.93
CA GLU A 20 2.50 -8.07 -12.99
C GLU A 20 2.77 -7.49 -11.60
N LYS A 21 1.76 -7.46 -10.72
CA LYS A 21 1.93 -7.00 -9.34
C LYS A 21 2.93 -7.88 -8.57
N ARG A 22 2.80 -9.20 -8.70
CA ARG A 22 3.66 -10.17 -7.99
C ARG A 22 5.07 -10.17 -8.56
N SER A 23 5.21 -10.16 -9.88
CA SER A 23 6.51 -10.14 -10.57
C SER A 23 7.24 -8.84 -10.30
N SER A 24 6.56 -7.69 -10.33
CA SER A 24 7.15 -6.38 -9.99
C SER A 24 7.72 -6.36 -8.57
N ASN A 25 6.97 -6.83 -7.58
CA ASN A 25 7.45 -6.93 -6.21
C ASN A 25 8.64 -7.88 -6.11
N ARG A 26 8.56 -9.06 -6.73
CA ARG A 26 9.64 -10.05 -6.70
C ARG A 26 10.93 -9.51 -7.34
N MET A 27 10.81 -8.81 -8.46
CA MET A 27 11.94 -8.17 -9.13
C MET A 27 12.54 -7.07 -8.25
N ARG A 28 11.72 -6.20 -7.65
CA ARG A 28 12.19 -5.15 -6.73
C ARG A 28 13.02 -5.74 -5.58
N ASP A 29 12.53 -6.79 -4.96
CA ASP A 29 13.20 -7.44 -3.83
C ASP A 29 14.53 -8.07 -4.29
N MET A 30 14.51 -8.81 -5.40
CA MET A 30 15.71 -9.41 -5.99
C MET A 30 16.80 -8.37 -6.30
N PHE A 31 16.45 -7.26 -6.98
CA PHE A 31 17.43 -6.20 -7.27
C PHE A 31 17.92 -5.50 -6.00
N THR A 32 17.08 -5.40 -4.97
CA THR A 32 17.49 -4.87 -3.67
C THR A 32 18.55 -5.75 -3.02
N ASP A 33 18.38 -7.07 -3.08
CA ASP A 33 19.32 -8.04 -2.53
C ASP A 33 20.63 -8.06 -3.32
N LEU A 34 20.56 -8.06 -4.66
CA LEU A 34 21.74 -7.97 -5.53
C LEU A 34 22.56 -6.71 -5.24
N ARG A 35 21.90 -5.56 -5.08
CA ARG A 35 22.59 -4.30 -4.73
C ARG A 35 23.23 -4.35 -3.34
N LYS A 36 22.62 -5.06 -2.38
CA LYS A 36 23.18 -5.20 -1.02
C LYS A 36 24.36 -6.17 -0.99
N SER A 37 24.30 -7.27 -1.73
CA SER A 37 25.40 -8.23 -1.82
C SER A 37 26.57 -7.69 -2.63
N GLY A 38 26.30 -6.83 -3.61
CA GLY A 38 27.30 -6.32 -4.55
C GLY A 38 27.84 -7.40 -5.50
N GLN A 39 27.17 -8.55 -5.57
CA GLN A 39 27.59 -9.69 -6.39
C GLN A 39 26.72 -9.81 -7.65
N ARG A 40 27.36 -9.93 -8.81
CA ARG A 40 26.67 -10.18 -10.08
C ARG A 40 26.09 -11.60 -10.09
N PRO A 41 24.80 -11.77 -10.45
CA PRO A 41 24.24 -13.10 -10.62
C PRO A 41 24.64 -13.71 -11.98
N LEU A 42 24.74 -15.04 -12.04
CA LEU A 42 25.21 -15.78 -13.23
C LEU A 42 24.40 -15.49 -14.50
N TRP A 43 23.08 -15.28 -14.35
CA TRP A 43 22.17 -15.05 -15.46
C TRP A 43 22.25 -13.63 -16.05
N MET A 44 22.93 -12.69 -15.38
CA MET A 44 23.01 -11.30 -15.82
C MET A 44 24.30 -11.05 -16.58
N ALA A 45 24.19 -10.45 -17.76
CA ALA A 45 25.36 -10.06 -18.55
C ALA A 45 26.23 -9.05 -17.79
N GLU A 46 27.55 -9.12 -18.00
CA GLU A 46 28.52 -8.24 -17.34
C GLU A 46 28.28 -6.77 -17.69
N SER A 47 27.96 -6.46 -18.95
CA SER A 47 27.65 -5.09 -19.39
C SER A 47 26.47 -4.48 -18.62
N VAL A 48 25.38 -5.24 -18.48
CA VAL A 48 24.17 -4.81 -17.75
C VAL A 48 24.48 -4.60 -16.28
N TRP A 49 25.27 -5.50 -15.67
CA TRP A 49 25.69 -5.35 -14.29
C TRP A 49 26.55 -4.11 -14.06
N ALA A 50 27.47 -3.81 -14.99
CA ALA A 50 28.31 -2.62 -14.93
C ALA A 50 27.47 -1.34 -15.01
N GLU A 51 26.50 -1.27 -15.93
CA GLU A 51 25.57 -0.15 -16.05
C GLU A 51 24.73 0.04 -14.77
N LEU A 52 24.18 -1.04 -14.21
CA LEU A 52 23.40 -0.99 -12.97
C LEU A 52 24.27 -0.54 -11.78
N SER A 53 25.48 -1.08 -11.67
CA SER A 53 26.42 -0.72 -10.61
C SER A 53 26.82 0.75 -10.70
N ALA A 54 27.08 1.26 -11.91
CA ALA A 54 27.35 2.67 -12.15
C ALA A 54 26.15 3.56 -11.75
N ALA A 55 24.93 3.15 -12.13
CA ALA A 55 23.71 3.87 -11.77
C ALA A 55 23.47 3.90 -10.24
N TRP A 56 23.74 2.80 -9.53
CA TRP A 56 23.61 2.75 -8.07
C TRP A 56 24.69 3.53 -7.33
N SER A 57 25.90 3.61 -7.89
CA SER A 57 27.00 4.42 -7.35
C SER A 57 26.86 5.92 -7.65
N SER A 58 25.87 6.33 -8.44
CA SER A 58 25.63 7.74 -8.72
C SER A 58 25.32 8.52 -7.42
N PRO A 59 25.89 9.73 -7.24
CA PRO A 59 25.57 10.61 -6.11
C PRO A 59 24.07 10.91 -6.01
N ASP A 60 23.38 11.02 -7.13
CA ASP A 60 21.94 11.27 -7.17
C ASP A 60 21.14 10.12 -6.59
N TYR A 61 21.54 8.89 -6.88
CA TYR A 61 20.90 7.69 -6.33
C TYR A 61 21.12 7.63 -4.82
N SER A 62 22.35 7.86 -4.37
CA SER A 62 22.71 7.85 -2.95
C SER A 62 21.94 8.92 -2.16
N ARG A 63 21.88 10.15 -2.69
CA ARG A 63 21.08 11.25 -2.12
C ARG A 63 19.61 10.88 -1.97
N LYS A 64 18.98 10.33 -3.02
CA LYS A 64 17.58 9.89 -2.96
C LYS A 64 17.36 8.76 -1.95
N ARG A 65 18.29 7.81 -1.88
CA ARG A 65 18.25 6.70 -0.93
C ARG A 65 18.31 7.21 0.52
N ASP A 66 19.24 8.12 0.80
CA ASP A 66 19.44 8.67 2.15
C ASP A 66 18.27 9.55 2.56
N GLN A 67 17.73 10.37 1.65
CA GLN A 67 16.49 11.11 1.90
C GLN A 67 15.33 10.16 2.21
N ASN A 68 15.13 9.10 1.42
CA ASN A 68 14.07 8.12 1.71
C ASN A 68 14.30 7.36 3.03
N ARG A 69 15.56 7.13 3.42
CA ARG A 69 15.88 6.55 4.73
C ARG A 69 15.51 7.52 5.85
N GLN A 70 15.87 8.79 5.72
CA GLN A 70 15.52 9.84 6.66
C GLN A 70 14.00 10.01 6.75
N ASN A 71 13.27 10.04 5.65
CA ASN A 71 11.80 10.14 5.65
C ASN A 71 11.10 8.95 6.34
N ARG A 72 11.73 7.76 6.34
CA ARG A 72 11.23 6.60 7.09
C ARG A 72 11.62 6.63 8.56
N ALA A 73 12.80 7.18 8.86
CA ALA A 73 13.35 7.24 10.21
C ALA A 73 12.99 8.54 10.95
N SER A 74 12.43 9.52 10.25
CA SER A 74 11.95 10.76 10.83
C SER A 74 10.75 10.44 11.70
N ASP A 75 11.01 10.31 12.99
CA ASP A 75 10.04 10.68 14.00
C ASP A 75 9.78 12.17 13.82
N VAL A 76 8.51 12.58 13.82
CA VAL A 76 8.10 13.95 13.49
C VAL A 76 8.49 14.87 14.66
N GLY A 77 9.78 15.18 14.79
CA GLY A 77 10.33 16.06 15.81
C GLY A 77 10.02 15.67 17.26
N GLY A 78 9.81 14.38 17.56
CA GLY A 78 9.38 13.93 18.89
C GLY A 78 7.95 14.35 19.27
N LEU A 79 7.15 14.82 18.31
CA LEU A 79 5.77 15.29 18.51
C LEU A 79 4.71 14.23 18.22
N GLY A 80 5.11 12.95 18.18
CA GLY A 80 4.19 11.82 18.20
C GLY A 80 4.46 10.77 17.13
N SER A 81 4.11 9.53 17.47
CA SER A 81 4.10 8.37 16.59
C SER A 81 3.45 8.73 15.26
N SER A 82 4.06 8.32 14.14
CA SER A 82 3.50 8.29 12.78
C SER A 82 2.01 8.66 12.73
N LEU A 83 1.68 9.84 12.17
CA LEU A 83 0.30 10.30 11.95
C LEU A 83 -0.54 9.30 11.14
N HIS A 84 0.08 8.28 10.53
CA HIS A 84 -0.62 7.10 10.09
C HIS A 84 -0.89 6.14 11.26
N THR A 85 -1.89 6.49 12.09
CA THR A 85 -2.69 5.48 12.80
C THR A 85 -3.78 4.96 11.85
N GLY A 86 -3.41 4.64 10.60
CA GLY A 86 -4.26 3.84 9.71
C GLY A 86 -4.03 2.35 9.94
N GLY A 87 -3.75 1.97 11.19
CA GLY A 87 -3.83 0.58 11.58
C GLY A 87 -5.28 0.11 11.41
N SER A 88 -5.45 -1.16 11.07
CA SER A 88 -6.76 -1.82 11.09
C SER A 88 -7.43 -1.61 12.44
N VAL A 89 -8.61 -0.97 12.45
CA VAL A 89 -9.43 -0.87 13.66
C VAL A 89 -9.90 -2.28 14.01
N PRO A 90 -9.58 -2.81 15.21
CA PRO A 90 -10.04 -4.14 15.59
C PRO A 90 -11.57 -4.15 15.64
N HIS A 91 -12.17 -5.26 15.21
CA HIS A 91 -13.62 -5.40 15.02
C HIS A 91 -14.43 -5.03 16.28
N THR A 92 -13.87 -5.23 17.47
CA THR A 92 -14.47 -4.86 18.76
C THR A 92 -14.57 -3.35 18.96
N LYS A 93 -13.58 -2.58 18.54
CA LYS A 93 -13.61 -1.11 18.57
C LYS A 93 -14.60 -0.57 17.54
N HIS A 94 -14.60 -1.13 16.33
CA HIS A 94 -15.55 -0.74 15.30
C HIS A 94 -17.01 -0.96 15.72
N ARG A 95 -17.31 -2.13 16.32
CA ARG A 95 -18.63 -2.43 16.88
C ARG A 95 -19.06 -1.40 17.93
N ARG A 96 -18.19 -1.05 18.87
CA ARG A 96 -18.50 -0.07 19.92
C ARG A 96 -18.82 1.32 19.33
N CYS A 97 -18.08 1.74 18.31
CA CYS A 97 -18.35 3.00 17.62
C CYS A 97 -19.68 2.98 16.88
N LEU A 98 -20.08 1.85 16.29
CA LEU A 98 -21.39 1.69 15.66
C LEU A 98 -22.53 1.79 16.68
N GLU A 99 -22.42 1.10 17.83
CA GLU A 99 -23.40 1.15 18.91
C GLU A 99 -23.57 2.57 19.50
N GLU A 100 -22.46 3.31 19.63
CA GLU A 100 -22.45 4.69 20.08
C GLU A 100 -23.11 5.63 19.05
N TYR A 101 -22.81 5.44 17.76
CA TYR A 101 -23.42 6.19 16.67
C TYR A 101 -24.93 5.97 16.59
N THR A 102 -25.41 4.73 16.70
CA THR A 102 -26.85 4.42 16.71
C THR A 102 -27.55 5.07 17.89
N ARG A 103 -26.93 5.05 19.07
CA ARG A 103 -27.47 5.68 20.29
C ARG A 103 -27.62 7.19 20.14
N ILE A 104 -26.60 7.86 19.59
CA ILE A 104 -26.64 9.31 19.35
C ILE A 104 -27.75 9.64 18.34
N ARG A 105 -27.85 8.88 17.24
CA ARG A 105 -28.88 9.07 16.23
C ARG A 105 -30.29 8.92 16.80
N GLU A 106 -30.53 7.87 17.56
CA GLU A 106 -31.83 7.61 18.21
C GLU A 106 -32.19 8.71 19.21
N SER A 107 -31.21 9.19 19.98
CA SER A 107 -31.42 10.30 20.92
C SER A 107 -31.76 11.62 20.20
N GLN A 108 -31.19 11.88 19.02
CA GLN A 108 -31.51 13.05 18.20
C GLN A 108 -32.90 12.93 17.56
N THR A 109 -33.30 11.73 17.12
CA THR A 109 -34.65 11.50 16.58
C THR A 109 -35.74 11.56 17.65
N ALA A 110 -35.42 11.23 18.92
CA ALA A 110 -36.36 11.32 20.04
C ALA A 110 -36.54 12.75 20.59
N ALA A 111 -35.59 13.65 20.32
CA ALA A 111 -35.61 15.03 20.80
C ALA A 111 -36.51 15.98 19.97
N GLY A 112 -37.09 15.51 18.85
CA GLY A 112 -38.14 16.26 18.14
C GLY A 112 -37.71 17.63 17.61
N GLU A 113 -36.47 17.77 17.13
CA GLU A 113 -36.03 18.96 16.41
C GLU A 113 -36.03 18.69 14.90
N ASP A 114 -37.14 19.03 14.24
CA ASP A 114 -37.19 19.22 12.80
C ASP A 114 -36.40 20.50 12.45
N SER A 115 -35.07 20.41 12.39
CA SER A 115 -34.22 21.47 11.84
C SER A 115 -33.64 21.07 10.50
N SER A 116 -34.33 21.55 9.47
CA SER A 116 -33.89 21.64 8.08
C SER A 116 -32.49 22.28 7.97
N GLY A 117 -31.54 21.54 7.39
CA GLY A 117 -30.32 22.10 6.81
C GLY A 117 -29.01 21.62 7.45
N GLY A 118 -28.51 20.48 6.97
CA GLY A 118 -27.17 20.00 7.34
C GLY A 118 -26.78 18.79 6.51
N SER A 119 -26.47 19.00 5.23
CA SER A 119 -25.87 17.98 4.37
C SER A 119 -24.56 17.49 4.99
N THR A 120 -24.60 16.36 5.68
CA THR A 120 -23.39 15.61 6.00
C THR A 120 -23.20 14.65 4.84
N GLU A 121 -22.29 15.00 3.92
CA GLU A 121 -21.82 14.10 2.88
C GLU A 121 -21.36 12.81 3.54
N TYR A 122 -22.15 11.75 3.34
CA TYR A 122 -21.71 10.38 3.51
C TYR A 122 -20.59 10.17 2.48
N SER A 123 -19.35 10.23 2.93
CA SER A 123 -18.20 9.84 2.13
C SER A 123 -18.36 8.36 1.81
N ASP A 124 -18.92 8.10 0.63
CA ASP A 124 -18.94 6.82 -0.04
C ASP A 124 -17.49 6.35 -0.10
N TYR A 125 -17.12 5.43 0.80
CA TYR A 125 -15.83 4.76 0.72
C TYR A 125 -15.87 3.92 -0.55
N ARG A 126 -15.40 4.52 -1.65
CA ARG A 126 -15.07 3.84 -2.89
C ARG A 126 -14.39 2.54 -2.51
N THR A 127 -14.96 1.43 -2.94
CA THR A 127 -14.36 0.12 -2.80
C THR A 127 -13.16 0.07 -3.74
N TRP A 128 -11.92 0.20 -3.22
CA TRP A 128 -10.72 0.10 -4.04
C TRP A 128 -10.54 -1.37 -4.48
N SER A 129 -10.59 -1.64 -5.79
CA SER A 129 -10.28 -2.93 -6.45
C SER A 129 -9.09 -2.81 -7.42
#